data_AF-A0A7S2U027-F1
#
_entry.id   AF-A0A7S2U027-F1
#
_cell.length_a   1.000
_cell.length_b   1.000
_cell.length_c   1.000
_cell.angle_alpha   90.00
_cell.angle_beta   90.00
_cell.angle_gamma   90.00
#
_symmetry.space_group_name_H-M   'P 1'
#
loop_
_entity.id
_entity.type
_entity.pdbx_description
1 polymer ?
#
loop_
_entity_poly.entity_id
_entity_poly.type
_entity_poly.pdbx_seq_one_letter_code
_entity_poly.pdbx_strand_id
1 'polypeptide(L)'
;GLPTRMEGTQPLGPPASRAYRKSNVKGYPEEKGFPSVQTVKFEHSSDQASDHWSGTGAGNHDSVDALQFEDLRPDNRMARKAELARESRKRKKVYIQNLQEKAMRYQAKVEQLEKRQARFLSTLGLNGGGRDEQNRRQEQMRLLKRMADELRDTKKPGNEKKEEIKKLLETFTSNSRNRQHQISGLVDQVKDCLTPGLQAKYALWLLTQDDRFYNESTFWPSLAYQEIGITADQAERLKANKKLMTERRQELNKTLSDLETLRERAIRHVNSLNEAIDRMQSHLNPEQRAKFAVWVAKNKWCMEMMSALWGKQ
;
A
#
# COMPACT_ATOMS: atom_id res chain seq x y z
N GLY A 1 6.07 -76.54 17.22
CA GLY A 1 5.03 -76.77 16.22
C GLY A 1 4.49 -75.44 15.76
N LEU A 2 4.62 -75.16 14.45
CA LEU A 2 3.80 -74.18 13.72
C LEU A 2 2.35 -74.70 13.63
N PRO A 3 1.35 -73.82 13.42
CA PRO A 3 0.87 -73.54 12.05
C PRO A 3 0.53 -72.03 11.85
N THR A 4 0.83 -71.37 10.72
CA THR A 4 0.33 -71.44 9.32
C THR A 4 -0.59 -70.25 9.02
N ARG A 5 -0.18 -69.51 7.98
CA ARG A 5 -0.75 -68.33 7.33
C ARG A 5 -1.65 -68.74 6.16
N MET A 6 -2.73 -68.00 5.88
CA MET A 6 -3.35 -67.75 4.55
C MET A 6 -4.24 -66.49 4.72
N GLU A 7 -3.86 -65.30 4.26
CA GLU A 7 -3.99 -64.73 2.90
C GLU A 7 -5.43 -64.48 2.41
N GLY A 8 -5.73 -63.20 2.17
CA GLY A 8 -6.97 -62.71 1.59
C GLY A 8 -6.99 -61.19 1.49
N THR A 9 -6.27 -60.62 0.52
CA THR A 9 -6.43 -59.20 0.11
C THR A 9 -6.46 -59.10 -1.39
N GLN A 10 -7.60 -58.62 -1.89
CA GLN A 10 -7.92 -58.36 -3.28
C GLN A 10 -7.05 -57.24 -3.88
N PRO A 11 -6.74 -57.27 -5.18
CA PRO A 11 -6.08 -56.16 -5.86
C PRO A 11 -7.10 -55.03 -6.16
N LEU A 12 -6.94 -53.88 -5.51
CA LEU A 12 -7.58 -52.64 -5.92
C LEU A 12 -6.84 -52.10 -7.16
N GLY A 13 -7.55 -52.08 -8.28
CA GLY A 13 -7.07 -51.55 -9.56
C GLY A 13 -6.78 -50.05 -9.52
N PRO A 14 -6.08 -49.54 -10.55
CA PRO A 14 -5.65 -48.15 -10.62
C PRO A 14 -6.85 -47.19 -10.76
N PRO A 15 -6.79 -45.99 -10.16
CA PRO A 15 -7.86 -45.01 -10.28
C PRO A 15 -7.97 -44.49 -11.72
N ALA A 16 -9.21 -44.49 -12.21
CA ALA A 16 -9.60 -44.02 -13.53
C ALA A 16 -9.13 -42.58 -13.81
N SER A 17 -8.43 -42.42 -14.92
CA SER A 17 -8.08 -41.14 -15.54
C SER A 17 -9.34 -40.31 -15.79
N ARG A 18 -9.54 -39.25 -15.00
CA ARG A 18 -10.64 -38.30 -15.21
C ARG A 18 -10.28 -37.42 -16.40
N ALA A 19 -11.00 -37.63 -17.49
CA ALA A 19 -10.94 -36.86 -18.72
C ALA A 19 -11.08 -35.36 -18.45
N TYR A 20 -10.12 -34.58 -18.93
CA TYR A 20 -10.20 -33.13 -19.03
C TYR A 20 -11.34 -32.75 -19.97
N ARG A 21 -12.47 -32.31 -19.40
CA ARG A 21 -13.57 -31.71 -20.16
C ARG A 21 -13.15 -30.28 -20.50
N LYS A 22 -12.77 -30.06 -21.76
CA LYS A 22 -12.59 -28.72 -22.35
C LYS A 22 -13.92 -27.96 -22.22
N SER A 23 -14.01 -27.02 -21.29
CA SER A 23 -15.06 -26.01 -21.28
C SER A 23 -14.70 -24.94 -22.31
N ASN A 24 -15.49 -24.91 -23.38
CA ASN A 24 -15.58 -23.83 -24.35
C ASN A 24 -16.00 -22.54 -23.63
N VAL A 25 -15.06 -21.62 -23.41
CA VAL A 25 -15.38 -20.23 -23.05
C VAL A 25 -15.40 -19.43 -24.34
N LYS A 26 -16.61 -19.07 -24.77
CA LYS A 26 -16.89 -18.09 -25.82
C LYS A 26 -16.39 -16.71 -25.37
N GLY A 27 -15.59 -16.06 -26.22
CA GLY A 27 -15.61 -14.63 -26.49
C GLY A 27 -15.24 -13.68 -25.34
N TYR A 28 -13.95 -13.37 -25.22
CA TYR A 28 -13.54 -12.03 -24.76
C TYR A 28 -13.54 -11.09 -25.98
N PRO A 29 -14.13 -9.89 -25.90
CA PRO A 29 -13.92 -8.88 -26.92
C PRO A 29 -12.46 -8.41 -26.86
N GLU A 30 -11.84 -8.28 -28.03
CA GLU A 30 -10.50 -7.72 -28.23
C GLU A 30 -10.32 -6.42 -27.46
N GLU A 31 -9.42 -6.42 -26.48
CA GLU A 31 -8.89 -5.19 -25.90
C GLU A 31 -8.07 -4.48 -26.98
N LYS A 32 -8.66 -3.42 -27.53
CA LYS A 32 -7.93 -2.43 -28.33
C LYS A 32 -6.77 -1.89 -27.49
N GLY A 33 -5.59 -1.89 -28.11
CA GLY A 33 -4.30 -1.68 -27.48
C GLY A 33 -4.22 -0.48 -26.52
N PHE A 34 -3.52 -0.71 -25.43
CA PHE A 34 -2.95 0.36 -24.60
C PHE A 34 -2.03 1.24 -25.48
N PRO A 35 -2.23 2.56 -25.53
CA PRO A 35 -1.24 3.42 -26.15
C PRO A 35 0.01 3.46 -25.26
N SER A 36 1.11 3.11 -25.92
CA SER A 36 2.50 3.25 -25.47
C SER A 36 2.74 4.57 -24.74
N VAL A 37 3.54 4.51 -23.68
CA VAL A 37 4.10 5.66 -22.96
C VAL A 37 4.88 6.52 -23.96
N GLN A 38 4.22 7.56 -24.48
CA GLN A 38 4.89 8.59 -25.25
C GLN A 38 5.65 9.51 -24.31
N THR A 39 6.93 9.64 -24.59
CA THR A 39 7.84 10.66 -24.10
C THR A 39 7.18 12.04 -24.18
N VAL A 40 7.14 12.74 -23.05
CA VAL A 40 6.67 14.13 -22.97
C VAL A 40 7.63 15.01 -23.78
N LYS A 41 7.24 15.33 -25.02
CA LYS A 41 7.81 16.45 -25.78
C LYS A 41 7.28 17.74 -25.17
N PHE A 42 8.19 18.59 -24.74
CA PHE A 42 7.91 19.99 -24.42
C PHE A 42 7.59 20.72 -25.73
N GLU A 43 6.31 20.92 -26.02
CA GLU A 43 5.86 21.88 -27.03
C GLU A 43 5.53 23.22 -26.34
N HIS A 44 6.16 24.28 -26.84
CA HIS A 44 5.85 25.67 -26.52
C HIS A 44 4.43 25.99 -27.00
N SER A 45 3.49 26.19 -26.08
CA SER A 45 2.22 26.84 -26.39
C SER A 45 2.40 28.35 -26.25
N SER A 46 2.56 29.01 -27.39
CA SER A 46 2.34 30.43 -27.57
C SER A 46 0.84 30.71 -27.54
N ASP A 47 0.35 31.33 -26.46
CA ASP A 47 -1.01 31.83 -26.42
C ASP A 47 -1.14 33.04 -27.36
N GLN A 48 -1.86 32.81 -28.45
CA GLN A 48 -2.43 33.82 -29.34
C GLN A 48 -3.51 34.60 -28.56
N ALA A 49 -3.21 35.86 -28.25
CA ALA A 49 -4.26 36.85 -28.04
C ALA A 49 -4.74 37.30 -29.43
N SER A 50 -6.00 37.04 -29.70
CA SER A 50 -6.71 37.39 -30.93
C SER A 50 -6.96 38.90 -30.99
N ASP A 51 -6.33 39.58 -31.95
CA ASP A 51 -6.70 40.93 -32.36
C ASP A 51 -7.99 40.88 -33.17
N HIS A 52 -9.11 41.17 -32.50
CA HIS A 52 -10.41 41.38 -33.13
C HIS A 52 -10.51 42.85 -33.56
N TRP A 53 -10.23 43.12 -34.85
CA TRP A 53 -10.43 44.43 -35.45
C TRP A 53 -11.85 44.50 -36.01
N SER A 54 -12.79 45.06 -35.24
CA SER A 54 -14.15 45.37 -35.69
C SER A 54 -14.17 46.81 -36.23
N GLY A 55 -14.11 46.95 -37.55
CA GLY A 55 -14.39 48.22 -38.21
C GLY A 55 -15.90 48.46 -38.27
N THR A 56 -16.38 49.56 -37.69
CA THR A 56 -17.64 50.23 -38.04
C THR A 56 -17.60 51.67 -37.53
N GLY A 57 -18.00 52.62 -38.37
CA GLY A 57 -18.35 53.99 -37.94
C GLY A 57 -17.66 55.09 -38.73
N ALA A 58 -18.31 55.53 -39.82
CA ALA A 58 -17.97 56.71 -40.59
C ALA A 58 -18.39 58.01 -39.87
N GLY A 59 -17.63 59.09 -40.12
CA GLY A 59 -18.08 60.49 -40.06
C GLY A 59 -17.78 61.27 -38.78
N ASN A 60 -16.76 62.14 -38.78
CA ASN A 60 -16.95 63.55 -39.10
C ASN A 60 -15.62 64.29 -39.22
N HIS A 61 -15.63 65.32 -40.08
CA HIS A 61 -14.53 66.22 -40.40
C HIS A 61 -14.25 67.18 -39.23
N ASP A 62 -13.00 67.69 -39.22
CA ASP A 62 -12.47 68.88 -38.54
C ASP A 62 -11.74 68.72 -37.19
N SER A 63 -10.59 69.40 -37.13
CA SER A 63 -9.65 69.58 -36.01
C SER A 63 -8.64 68.43 -35.77
N VAL A 64 -7.61 68.35 -36.62
CA VAL A 64 -6.35 67.65 -36.30
C VAL A 64 -5.30 68.71 -35.95
N ASP A 65 -5.44 69.30 -34.76
CA ASP A 65 -4.60 70.40 -34.30
C ASP A 65 -3.49 69.91 -33.35
N ALA A 66 -2.26 70.28 -33.68
CA ALA A 66 -1.03 70.36 -32.88
C ALA A 66 -0.48 69.16 -32.05
N LEU A 67 -1.22 68.09 -31.76
CA LEU A 67 -0.74 67.02 -30.85
C LEU A 67 -0.01 65.84 -31.52
N GLN A 68 0.08 65.79 -32.85
CA GLN A 68 0.72 64.68 -33.58
C GLN A 68 2.20 64.93 -33.95
N PHE A 69 2.73 66.15 -33.78
CA PHE A 69 4.08 66.51 -34.25
C PHE A 69 5.20 66.32 -33.22
N GLU A 70 4.89 66.10 -31.93
CA GLU A 70 5.89 65.79 -30.90
C GLU A 70 6.34 64.31 -30.92
N ASP A 71 5.57 63.42 -31.54
CA ASP A 71 5.83 61.96 -31.58
C ASP A 71 6.84 61.53 -32.69
N LEU A 72 7.34 62.51 -33.47
CA LEU A 72 8.32 62.32 -34.54
C LEU A 72 9.75 62.68 -34.11
N ARG A 73 9.94 63.32 -32.95
CA ARG A 73 11.28 63.62 -32.43
C ARG A 73 11.97 62.33 -31.98
N PRO A 74 13.18 62.01 -32.47
CA PRO A 74 13.90 60.78 -32.12
C PRO A 74 14.02 60.55 -30.60
N ASP A 75 14.17 61.63 -29.84
CA ASP A 75 14.33 61.59 -28.38
C ASP A 75 13.04 61.15 -27.66
N ASN A 76 11.87 61.56 -28.13
CA ASN A 76 10.58 61.14 -27.57
C ASN A 76 10.28 59.66 -27.89
N ARG A 77 10.68 59.19 -29.07
CA ARG A 77 10.61 57.77 -29.44
C ARG A 77 11.56 56.91 -28.61
N MET A 78 12.77 57.40 -28.35
CA MET A 78 13.74 56.73 -27.48
C MET A 78 13.28 56.70 -26.02
N ALA A 79 12.70 57.79 -25.51
CA ALA A 79 12.12 57.83 -24.17
C ALA A 79 10.97 56.81 -24.01
N ARG A 80 10.04 56.75 -24.98
CA ARG A 80 8.96 55.75 -25.00
C ARG A 80 9.48 54.32 -25.09
N LYS A 81 10.47 54.05 -25.94
CA LYS A 81 11.13 52.72 -26.03
C LYS A 81 11.84 52.37 -24.72
N ALA A 82 12.48 53.33 -24.07
CA ALA A 82 13.13 53.13 -22.78
C ALA A 82 12.09 52.83 -21.67
N GLU A 83 10.95 53.50 -21.69
CA GLU A 83 9.86 53.29 -20.75
C GLU A 83 9.16 51.94 -20.96
N LEU A 84 8.85 51.58 -22.21
CA LEU A 84 8.34 50.25 -22.56
C LEU A 84 9.32 49.13 -22.20
N ALA A 85 10.63 49.36 -22.36
CA ALA A 85 11.66 48.42 -21.93
C ALA A 85 11.72 48.28 -20.40
N ARG A 86 11.53 49.37 -19.65
CA ARG A 86 11.43 49.33 -18.17
C ARG A 86 10.19 48.58 -17.72
N GLU A 87 9.04 48.84 -18.33
CA GLU A 87 7.80 48.12 -18.02
C GLU A 87 7.89 46.63 -18.37
N SER A 88 8.47 46.29 -19.53
CA SER A 88 8.70 44.90 -19.93
C SER A 88 9.60 44.17 -18.92
N ARG A 89 10.70 44.81 -18.49
CA ARG A 89 11.57 44.29 -17.43
C ARG A 89 10.82 44.14 -16.10
N LYS A 90 9.95 45.09 -15.74
CA LYS A 90 9.13 45.04 -14.52
C LYS A 90 8.13 43.89 -14.58
N ARG A 91 7.40 43.72 -15.68
CA ARG A 91 6.47 42.60 -15.91
C ARG A 91 7.18 41.25 -15.85
N LYS A 92 8.35 41.12 -16.50
CA LYS A 92 9.16 39.90 -16.47
C LYS A 92 9.68 39.59 -15.05
N LYS A 93 10.10 40.62 -14.30
CA LYS A 93 10.53 40.46 -12.89
C LYS A 93 9.39 39.94 -12.01
N VAL A 94 8.20 40.51 -12.12
CA VAL A 94 7.01 40.07 -11.38
C VAL A 94 6.62 38.64 -11.76
N TYR A 95 6.66 38.30 -13.05
CA TYR A 95 6.40 36.94 -13.52
C TYR A 95 7.39 35.91 -12.96
N ILE A 96 8.68 36.22 -12.97
CA ILE A 96 9.73 35.36 -12.40
C ILE A 96 9.54 35.20 -10.89
N GLN A 97 9.23 36.27 -10.16
CA GLN A 97 8.94 36.20 -8.72
C GLN A 97 7.72 35.31 -8.43
N ASN A 98 6.64 35.46 -9.20
CA ASN A 98 5.45 34.61 -9.05
C ASN A 98 5.75 33.14 -9.36
N LEU A 99 6.60 32.86 -10.37
CA LEU A 99 7.04 31.50 -10.67
C LEU A 99 7.90 30.91 -9.55
N GLN A 100 8.82 31.68 -8.98
CA GLN A 100 9.65 31.26 -7.84
C GLN A 100 8.79 30.98 -6.61
N GLU A 101 7.81 31.83 -6.33
CA GLU A 101 6.88 31.62 -5.22
C GLU A 101 6.03 30.36 -5.43
N LYS A 102 5.53 30.13 -6.64
CA LYS A 102 4.81 28.89 -6.99
C LYS A 102 5.71 27.66 -6.86
N ALA A 103 6.96 27.73 -7.32
CA ALA A 103 7.92 26.63 -7.19
C ALA A 103 8.19 26.29 -5.72
N MET A 104 8.44 27.30 -4.87
CA MET A 104 8.60 27.10 -3.43
C MET A 104 7.35 26.51 -2.78
N ARG A 105 6.16 26.99 -3.14
CA ARG A 105 4.89 26.43 -2.65
C ARG A 105 4.71 24.97 -3.05
N TYR A 106 5.02 24.61 -4.29
CA TYR A 106 4.96 23.22 -4.74
C TYR A 106 6.00 22.34 -4.05
N GLN A 107 7.22 22.83 -3.87
CA GLN A 107 8.30 22.11 -3.21
C GLN A 107 7.99 21.87 -1.73
N ALA A 108 7.45 22.87 -1.03
CA ALA A 108 6.95 22.72 0.34
C ALA A 108 5.79 21.73 0.42
N LYS A 109 4.90 21.72 -0.57
CA LYS A 109 3.77 20.77 -0.63
C LYS A 109 4.22 19.35 -0.92
N VAL A 110 5.22 19.15 -1.79
CA VAL A 110 5.86 17.85 -2.02
C VAL A 110 6.52 17.36 -0.73
N GLU A 111 7.31 18.20 -0.07
CA GLU A 111 7.96 17.83 1.20
C GLU A 111 6.94 17.49 2.30
N GLN A 112 5.81 18.23 2.36
CA GLN A 112 4.73 17.96 3.29
C GLN A 112 4.00 16.65 2.96
N LEU A 113 3.77 16.35 1.66
CA LEU A 113 3.17 15.10 1.20
C LEU A 113 4.12 13.92 1.45
N GLU A 114 5.41 14.06 1.21
CA GLU A 114 6.44 13.06 1.51
C GLU A 114 6.52 12.79 3.01
N LYS A 115 6.52 13.84 3.86
CA LYS A 115 6.47 13.68 5.31
C LYS A 115 5.18 13.01 5.78
N ARG A 116 4.05 13.30 5.14
CA ARG A 116 2.76 12.67 5.45
C ARG A 116 2.73 11.21 5.00
N GLN A 117 3.29 10.90 3.83
CA GLN A 117 3.43 9.54 3.31
C GLN A 117 4.39 8.74 4.19
N ALA A 118 5.54 9.29 4.56
CA ALA A 118 6.50 8.64 5.46
C ALA A 118 5.90 8.36 6.84
N ARG A 119 5.11 9.30 7.40
CA ARG A 119 4.34 9.06 8.63
C ARG A 119 3.29 7.98 8.43
N PHE A 120 2.51 8.03 7.36
CA PHE A 120 1.48 7.03 7.06
C PHE A 120 2.08 5.63 6.89
N LEU A 121 3.19 5.50 6.16
CA LEU A 121 3.93 4.25 6.00
C LEU A 121 4.58 3.78 7.30
N SER A 122 5.00 4.70 8.17
CA SER A 122 5.49 4.38 9.53
C SER A 122 4.35 3.92 10.44
N THR A 123 3.19 4.56 10.39
CA THR A 123 1.98 4.18 11.14
C THR A 123 1.46 2.82 10.69
N LEU A 124 1.55 2.52 9.40
CA LEU A 124 1.22 1.21 8.83
C LEU A 124 2.33 0.17 8.99
N GLY A 125 3.48 0.49 9.62
CA GLY A 125 4.58 -0.46 9.83
C GLY A 125 5.30 -0.96 8.56
N LEU A 126 5.04 -0.37 7.39
CA LEU A 126 5.55 -0.82 6.10
C LEU A 126 6.99 -0.37 5.81
N ASN A 127 7.50 0.65 6.51
CA ASN A 127 8.88 1.12 6.39
C ASN A 127 9.92 0.26 7.15
N GLY A 128 9.48 -0.64 8.03
CA GLY A 128 10.35 -1.43 8.92
C GLY A 128 10.53 -2.90 8.52
N GLY A 129 9.63 -3.47 7.71
CA GLY A 129 9.53 -4.92 7.50
C GLY A 129 10.84 -5.61 7.11
N GLY A 130 11.63 -5.02 6.20
CA GLY A 130 12.91 -5.59 5.76
C GLY A 130 14.08 -5.38 6.74
N ARG A 131 14.17 -4.18 7.34
CA ARG A 131 15.25 -3.84 8.30
C ARG A 131 15.05 -4.55 9.63
N ASP A 132 13.81 -4.61 10.11
CA ASP A 132 13.46 -5.28 11.35
C ASP A 132 13.61 -6.79 11.21
N GLU A 133 13.26 -7.36 10.05
CA GLU A 133 13.49 -8.79 9.80
C GLU A 133 14.98 -9.13 9.76
N GLN A 134 15.80 -8.31 9.11
CA GLN A 134 17.24 -8.51 9.08
C GLN A 134 17.87 -8.33 10.47
N ASN A 135 17.42 -7.34 11.24
CA ASN A 135 17.83 -7.13 12.63
C ASN A 135 17.44 -8.32 13.52
N ARG A 136 16.21 -8.85 13.38
CA ARG A 136 15.74 -10.04 14.11
C ARG A 136 16.58 -11.27 13.81
N ARG A 137 16.91 -11.51 12.53
CA ARG A 137 17.79 -12.64 12.13
C ARG A 137 19.20 -12.48 12.68
N GLN A 138 19.76 -11.27 12.61
CA GLN A 138 21.07 -10.99 13.20
C GLN A 138 21.07 -11.22 14.71
N GLU A 139 20.01 -10.81 15.41
CA GLU A 139 19.89 -10.98 16.85
C GLU A 139 19.79 -12.47 17.23
N GLN A 140 18.98 -13.25 16.50
CA GLN A 140 18.94 -14.71 16.70
C GLN A 140 20.32 -15.35 16.47
N MET A 141 21.06 -14.89 15.45
CA MET A 141 22.40 -15.39 15.18
C MET A 141 23.40 -15.02 16.29
N ARG A 142 23.27 -13.83 16.88
CA ARG A 142 24.08 -13.41 18.05
C ARG A 142 23.79 -14.27 19.28
N LEU A 143 22.52 -14.56 19.57
CA LEU A 143 22.14 -15.43 20.68
C LEU A 143 22.72 -16.85 20.49
N LEU A 144 22.63 -17.40 19.28
CA LEU A 144 23.21 -18.70 18.95
C LEU A 144 24.73 -18.72 19.07
N LYS A 145 25.41 -17.65 18.65
CA LYS A 145 26.86 -17.51 18.81
C LYS A 145 27.25 -17.49 20.29
N ARG A 146 26.57 -16.67 21.11
CA ARG A 146 26.81 -16.62 22.56
C ARG A 146 26.56 -17.97 23.22
N MET A 147 25.46 -18.67 22.89
CA MET A 147 25.21 -20.02 23.38
C MET A 147 26.35 -20.99 23.03
N ALA A 148 26.89 -20.91 21.80
CA ALA A 148 28.01 -21.75 21.38
C ALA A 148 29.31 -21.43 22.12
N ASP A 149 29.54 -20.16 22.49
CA ASP A 149 30.70 -19.72 23.25
C ASP A 149 30.59 -20.18 24.71
N GLU A 150 29.44 -19.98 25.36
CA GLU A 150 29.17 -20.47 26.72
C GLU A 150 29.28 -22.00 26.82
N LEU A 151 28.80 -22.74 25.81
CA LEU A 151 28.94 -24.20 25.77
C LEU A 151 30.41 -24.64 25.71
N ARG A 152 31.29 -23.88 25.04
CA ARG A 152 32.73 -24.15 24.90
C ARG A 152 33.56 -23.66 26.08
N ASP A 153 33.06 -22.69 26.84
CA ASP A 153 33.77 -22.16 28.00
C ASP A 153 33.84 -23.22 29.11
N THR A 154 35.06 -23.68 29.40
CA THR A 154 35.39 -24.63 30.48
C THR A 154 35.87 -23.94 31.75
N LYS A 155 36.05 -22.62 31.73
CA LYS A 155 36.63 -21.84 32.83
C LYS A 155 35.57 -21.38 33.84
N LYS A 156 34.31 -21.22 33.41
CA LYS A 156 33.22 -20.83 34.30
C LYS A 156 32.75 -21.97 35.20
N PRO A 157 32.37 -21.68 36.46
CA PRO A 157 31.78 -22.67 37.34
C PRO A 157 30.46 -23.19 36.75
N GLY A 158 30.22 -24.50 36.88
CA GLY A 158 29.14 -25.20 36.18
C GLY A 158 27.72 -24.67 36.46
N ASN A 159 27.48 -24.04 37.61
CA ASN A 159 26.18 -23.46 37.95
C ASN A 159 25.93 -22.13 37.24
N GLU A 160 26.92 -21.24 37.17
CA GLU A 160 26.81 -19.96 36.43
C GLU A 160 26.62 -20.21 34.94
N LYS A 161 27.37 -21.16 34.37
CA LYS A 161 27.23 -21.59 32.98
C LYS A 161 25.82 -22.10 32.66
N LYS A 162 25.24 -22.94 33.53
CA LYS A 162 23.88 -23.48 33.34
C LYS A 162 22.82 -22.39 33.36
N GLU A 163 22.94 -21.43 34.28
CA GLU A 163 21.97 -20.35 34.42
C GLU A 163 22.03 -19.39 33.23
N GLU A 164 23.23 -19.06 32.74
CA GLU A 164 23.40 -18.22 31.55
C GLU A 164 22.85 -18.89 30.28
N ILE A 165 23.12 -20.19 30.09
CA ILE A 165 22.56 -20.98 28.98
C ILE A 165 21.02 -20.99 29.04
N LYS A 166 20.44 -21.14 30.24
CA LYS A 166 18.99 -21.12 30.44
C LYS A 166 18.38 -19.77 30.03
N LYS A 167 18.96 -18.66 30.46
CA LYS A 167 18.53 -17.30 30.08
C LYS A 167 18.60 -17.07 28.57
N LEU A 168 19.69 -17.50 27.93
CA LEU A 168 19.86 -17.39 26.47
C LEU A 168 18.82 -18.23 25.73
N LEU A 169 18.50 -19.43 26.22
CA LEU A 169 17.50 -20.32 25.64
C LEU A 169 16.07 -19.75 25.79
N GLU A 170 15.75 -19.20 26.95
CA GLU A 170 14.46 -18.53 27.21
C GLU A 170 14.28 -17.33 26.28
N THR A 171 15.31 -16.51 26.11
CA THR A 171 15.29 -15.36 25.19
C THR A 171 15.12 -15.80 23.73
N PHE A 172 15.86 -16.85 23.31
CA PHE A 172 15.75 -17.43 21.97
C PHE A 172 14.36 -18.00 21.69
N THR A 173 13.76 -18.66 22.68
CA THR A 173 12.41 -19.26 22.57
C THR A 173 11.30 -18.21 22.67
N SER A 174 11.47 -17.18 23.49
CA SER A 174 10.53 -16.06 23.60
C SER A 174 10.41 -15.30 22.27
N ASN A 175 11.52 -15.14 21.54
CA ASN A 175 11.51 -14.58 20.19
C ASN A 175 10.67 -15.40 19.18
N SER A 176 10.56 -16.73 19.36
CA SER A 176 9.63 -17.57 18.59
C SER A 176 8.18 -17.22 18.88
N ARG A 177 7.84 -16.98 20.16
CA ARG A 177 6.49 -16.66 20.63
C ARG A 177 6.03 -15.26 20.21
N ASN A 178 6.98 -14.32 20.06
CA ASN A 178 6.71 -12.99 19.48
C ASN A 178 6.18 -13.02 18.03
N ARG A 179 6.29 -14.15 17.31
CA ARG A 179 5.70 -14.30 15.97
C ARG A 179 4.18 -14.17 15.97
N GLN A 180 3.50 -14.49 17.07
CA GLN A 180 2.05 -14.34 17.19
C GLN A 180 1.63 -12.88 17.12
N HIS A 181 2.30 -12.02 17.89
CA HIS A 181 2.07 -10.58 17.87
C HIS A 181 2.35 -9.99 16.49
N GLN A 182 3.37 -10.49 15.79
CA GLN A 182 3.67 -10.08 14.42
C GLN A 182 2.57 -10.46 13.43
N ILE A 183 2.04 -11.68 13.52
CA ILE A 183 0.92 -12.13 12.69
C ILE A 183 -0.30 -11.23 12.93
N SER A 184 -0.64 -10.98 14.19
CA SER A 184 -1.77 -10.10 14.54
C SER A 184 -1.58 -8.70 13.96
N GLY A 185 -0.39 -8.12 14.13
CA GLY A 185 -0.05 -6.79 13.60
C GLY A 185 -0.09 -6.70 12.08
N LEU A 186 0.38 -7.73 11.36
CA LEU A 186 0.27 -7.78 9.89
C LEU A 186 -1.19 -7.86 9.43
N VAL A 187 -2.01 -8.66 10.12
CA VAL A 187 -3.45 -8.74 9.82
C VAL A 187 -4.14 -7.40 10.09
N ASP A 188 -3.78 -6.70 11.17
CA ASP A 188 -4.32 -5.35 11.45
C ASP A 188 -3.92 -4.35 10.35
N GLN A 189 -2.67 -4.37 9.88
CA GLN A 189 -2.24 -3.53 8.76
C GLN A 189 -3.05 -3.80 7.47
N VAL A 190 -3.32 -5.07 7.17
CA VAL A 190 -4.14 -5.44 6.00
C VAL A 190 -5.57 -4.93 6.18
N LYS A 191 -6.14 -5.04 7.39
CA LYS A 191 -7.47 -4.48 7.68
C LYS A 191 -7.52 -2.97 7.56
N ASP A 192 -6.50 -2.28 8.02
CA ASP A 192 -6.41 -0.82 7.90
C ASP A 192 -6.38 -0.40 6.43
N CYS A 193 -5.65 -1.12 5.59
CA CYS A 193 -5.63 -0.92 4.13
C CYS A 193 -6.98 -1.21 3.47
N LEU A 194 -7.74 -2.19 3.97
CA LEU A 194 -9.08 -2.52 3.48
C LEU A 194 -10.15 -1.58 4.01
N THR A 195 -9.87 -0.86 5.10
CA THR A 195 -10.83 0.07 5.69
C THR A 195 -11.05 1.23 4.73
N PRO A 196 -12.28 1.45 4.23
CA PRO A 196 -12.52 2.48 3.23
C PRO A 196 -12.21 3.87 3.79
N GLY A 197 -11.70 4.76 2.95
CA GLY A 197 -11.55 6.19 3.29
C GLY A 197 -12.90 6.85 3.59
N LEU A 198 -12.87 8.05 4.18
CA LEU A 198 -14.08 8.74 4.64
C LEU A 198 -15.16 8.87 3.54
N GLN A 199 -14.76 9.29 2.34
CA GLN A 199 -15.68 9.43 1.20
C GLN A 199 -16.30 8.10 0.78
N ALA A 200 -15.51 7.03 0.75
CA ALA A 200 -15.99 5.69 0.43
C ALA A 200 -16.90 5.13 1.52
N LYS A 201 -16.63 5.41 2.81
CA LYS A 201 -17.51 5.07 3.93
C LYS A 201 -18.86 5.76 3.78
N TYR A 202 -18.88 7.05 3.45
CA TYR A 202 -20.12 7.78 3.20
C TYR A 202 -20.87 7.23 2.00
N ALA A 203 -20.20 6.94 0.88
CA ALA A 203 -20.85 6.36 -0.29
C ALA A 203 -21.45 4.97 0.01
N LEU A 204 -20.69 4.10 0.67
CA LEU A 204 -21.16 2.78 1.11
C LEU A 204 -22.33 2.89 2.09
N TRP A 205 -22.25 3.79 3.08
CA TRP A 205 -23.33 4.00 4.04
C TRP A 205 -24.57 4.54 3.36
N LEU A 206 -24.43 5.65 2.63
CA LEU A 206 -25.52 6.34 1.96
C LEU A 206 -26.25 5.40 1.02
N LEU A 207 -25.52 4.74 0.11
CA LEU A 207 -26.11 3.90 -0.94
C LEU A 207 -26.62 2.54 -0.45
N THR A 208 -26.36 2.17 0.81
CA THR A 208 -26.90 0.93 1.40
C THR A 208 -28.09 1.16 2.34
N GLN A 209 -28.59 2.39 2.45
CA GLN A 209 -29.84 2.68 3.17
C GLN A 209 -31.07 2.07 2.47
N ASP A 210 -32.13 1.87 3.23
CA ASP A 210 -33.42 1.37 2.77
C ASP A 210 -34.17 2.40 1.92
N ASP A 211 -35.19 1.97 1.18
CA ASP A 211 -35.89 2.90 0.26
C ASP A 211 -36.67 4.00 1.00
N ARG A 212 -37.08 3.75 2.25
CA ARG A 212 -37.74 4.76 3.09
C ARG A 212 -36.79 5.91 3.42
N PHE A 213 -35.50 5.63 3.59
CA PHE A 213 -34.51 6.69 3.76
C PHE A 213 -34.48 7.68 2.60
N TYR A 214 -34.76 7.25 1.36
CA TYR A 214 -34.74 8.15 0.20
C TYR A 214 -36.08 8.83 -0.08
N ASN A 215 -37.19 8.20 0.31
CA ASN A 215 -38.53 8.63 -0.07
C ASN A 215 -39.27 9.32 1.08
N GLU A 216 -39.04 8.90 2.32
CA GLU A 216 -39.78 9.33 3.51
C GLU A 216 -38.92 10.19 4.45
N SER A 217 -37.60 10.13 4.35
CA SER A 217 -36.69 10.92 5.19
C SER A 217 -36.61 12.36 4.71
N THR A 218 -36.61 13.30 5.66
CA THR A 218 -36.26 14.71 5.40
C THR A 218 -34.75 14.92 5.19
N PHE A 219 -33.93 13.96 5.66
CA PHE A 219 -32.47 14.06 5.58
C PHE A 219 -31.96 13.97 4.15
N TRP A 220 -32.41 12.98 3.37
CA TRP A 220 -31.92 12.79 2.00
C TRP A 220 -32.23 14.00 1.10
N PRO A 221 -33.46 14.54 1.05
CA PRO A 221 -33.75 15.72 0.26
C PRO A 221 -32.95 16.95 0.70
N SER A 222 -32.76 17.17 2.00
CA SER A 222 -31.96 18.29 2.51
C SER A 222 -30.48 18.15 2.13
N LEU A 223 -29.87 16.98 2.36
CA LEU A 223 -28.48 16.73 1.99
C LEU A 223 -28.26 16.77 0.47
N ALA A 224 -29.08 16.05 -0.30
CA ALA A 224 -28.93 15.90 -1.74
C ALA A 224 -29.20 17.22 -2.48
N TYR A 225 -30.35 17.84 -2.24
CA TYR A 225 -30.80 18.97 -3.05
C TYR A 225 -30.38 20.33 -2.48
N GLN A 226 -30.28 20.48 -1.15
CA GLN A 226 -29.99 21.79 -0.53
C GLN A 226 -28.49 21.96 -0.25
N GLU A 227 -27.84 20.97 0.35
CA GLU A 227 -26.42 21.06 0.73
C GLU A 227 -25.48 20.73 -0.44
N ILE A 228 -25.72 19.62 -1.13
CA ILE A 228 -24.85 19.15 -2.22
C ILE A 228 -25.28 19.75 -3.58
N GLY A 229 -26.58 20.04 -3.75
CA GLY A 229 -27.12 20.61 -4.98
C GLY A 229 -27.17 19.64 -6.17
N ILE A 230 -27.34 18.33 -5.92
CA ILE A 230 -27.51 17.35 -7.00
C ILE A 230 -28.92 17.41 -7.59
N THR A 231 -29.06 17.21 -8.90
CA THR A 231 -30.37 17.19 -9.58
C THR A 231 -31.13 15.89 -9.33
N ALA A 232 -32.45 15.87 -9.59
CA ALA A 232 -33.27 14.66 -9.47
C ALA A 232 -32.73 13.51 -10.34
N ASP A 233 -32.33 13.80 -11.58
CA ASP A 233 -31.72 12.81 -12.48
C ASP A 233 -30.39 12.27 -11.95
N GLN A 234 -29.57 13.12 -11.33
CA GLN A 234 -28.32 12.70 -10.69
C GLN A 234 -28.58 11.82 -9.46
N ALA A 235 -29.60 12.16 -8.66
CA ALA A 235 -30.01 11.38 -7.50
C ALA A 235 -30.50 9.97 -7.89
N GLU A 236 -31.30 9.85 -8.96
CA GLU A 236 -31.74 8.54 -9.47
C GLU A 236 -30.57 7.71 -10.02
N ARG A 237 -29.62 8.33 -10.74
CA ARG A 237 -28.38 7.64 -11.18
C ARG A 237 -27.53 7.17 -10.01
N LEU A 238 -27.47 7.92 -8.92
CA LEU A 238 -26.79 7.51 -7.69
C LEU A 238 -27.47 6.29 -7.06
N LYS A 239 -28.80 6.34 -6.91
CA LYS A 239 -29.60 5.23 -6.39
C LYS A 239 -29.47 3.96 -7.23
N ALA A 240 -29.31 4.07 -8.55
CA ALA A 240 -29.09 2.91 -9.42
C ALA A 240 -27.86 2.07 -9.03
N ASN A 241 -26.87 2.67 -8.34
CA ASN A 241 -25.68 1.97 -7.85
C ASN A 241 -25.89 1.25 -6.50
N LYS A 242 -27.08 1.35 -5.87
CA LYS A 242 -27.39 0.74 -4.57
C LYS A 242 -27.08 -0.75 -4.51
N LYS A 243 -27.48 -1.50 -5.55
CA LYS A 243 -27.22 -2.95 -5.62
C LYS A 243 -25.71 -3.23 -5.62
N LEU A 244 -24.97 -2.56 -6.49
CA LEU A 244 -23.51 -2.70 -6.57
C LEU A 244 -22.82 -2.35 -5.24
N MET A 245 -23.22 -1.26 -4.58
CA MET A 245 -22.64 -0.86 -3.30
C MET A 245 -22.96 -1.83 -2.16
N THR A 246 -24.16 -2.43 -2.19
CA THR A 246 -24.54 -3.49 -1.25
C THR A 246 -23.66 -4.72 -1.44
N GLU A 247 -23.46 -5.16 -2.69
CA GLU A 247 -22.57 -6.28 -3.03
C GLU A 247 -21.12 -5.99 -2.59
N ARG A 248 -20.60 -4.79 -2.87
CA ARG A 248 -19.26 -4.38 -2.43
C ARG A 248 -19.11 -4.34 -0.90
N ARG A 249 -20.13 -3.88 -0.19
CA ARG A 249 -20.15 -3.90 1.28
C ARG A 249 -20.13 -5.33 1.82
N GLN A 250 -20.90 -6.24 1.22
CA GLN A 250 -20.90 -7.65 1.59
C GLN A 250 -19.56 -8.32 1.30
N GLU A 251 -18.96 -8.05 0.15
CA GLU A 251 -17.64 -8.55 -0.25
C GLU A 251 -16.55 -8.07 0.72
N LEU A 252 -16.53 -6.77 1.04
CA LEU A 252 -15.61 -6.22 2.04
C LEU A 252 -15.77 -6.88 3.41
N ASN A 253 -17.00 -7.02 3.90
CA ASN A 253 -17.27 -7.68 5.18
C ASN A 253 -16.80 -9.14 5.17
N LYS A 254 -17.01 -9.85 4.05
CA LYS A 254 -16.52 -11.21 3.88
C LYS A 254 -14.99 -11.25 3.94
N THR A 255 -14.29 -10.38 3.20
CA THR A 255 -12.82 -10.30 3.24
C THR A 255 -12.30 -10.01 4.65
N LEU A 256 -12.93 -9.09 5.38
CA LEU A 256 -12.56 -8.80 6.77
C LEU A 256 -12.78 -10.02 7.69
N SER A 257 -13.87 -10.78 7.49
CA SER A 257 -14.12 -12.03 8.22
C SER A 257 -13.11 -13.13 7.87
N ASP A 258 -12.74 -13.26 6.60
CA ASP A 258 -11.74 -14.21 6.14
C ASP A 258 -10.36 -13.92 6.75
N LEU A 259 -10.02 -12.63 6.92
CA LEU A 259 -8.79 -12.20 7.61
C LEU A 259 -8.77 -12.60 9.09
N GLU A 260 -9.91 -12.52 9.78
CA GLU A 260 -9.97 -12.98 11.17
C GLU A 260 -9.86 -14.48 11.30
N THR A 261 -10.50 -15.21 10.38
CA THR A 261 -10.35 -16.65 10.30
C THR A 261 -8.87 -17.03 10.04
N LEU A 262 -8.18 -16.30 9.16
CA LEU A 262 -6.76 -16.49 8.90
C LEU A 262 -5.91 -16.21 10.14
N ARG A 263 -6.17 -15.11 10.84
CA ARG A 263 -5.50 -14.76 12.11
C ARG A 263 -5.62 -15.90 13.13
N GLU A 264 -6.84 -16.37 13.38
CA GLU A 264 -7.08 -17.44 14.35
C GLU A 264 -6.40 -18.74 13.96
N ARG A 265 -6.43 -19.11 12.67
CA ARG A 265 -5.75 -20.30 12.15
C ARG A 265 -4.24 -20.18 12.30
N ALA A 266 -3.66 -19.03 11.97
CA ALA A 266 -2.24 -18.77 12.06
C ALA A 266 -1.76 -18.80 13.53
N ILE A 267 -2.48 -18.14 14.45
CA ILE A 267 -2.16 -18.18 15.88
C ILE A 267 -2.26 -19.61 16.43
N ARG A 268 -3.33 -20.35 16.12
CA ARG A 268 -3.48 -21.76 16.51
C ARG A 268 -2.33 -22.62 15.99
N HIS A 269 -1.94 -22.43 14.73
CA HIS A 269 -0.83 -23.17 14.15
C HIS A 269 0.49 -22.88 14.86
N VAL A 270 0.80 -21.60 15.14
CA VAL A 270 2.01 -21.23 15.88
C VAL A 270 1.99 -21.78 17.31
N ASN A 271 0.84 -21.76 17.99
CA ASN A 271 0.68 -22.39 19.30
C ASN A 271 0.96 -23.89 19.24
N SER A 272 0.34 -24.60 18.29
CA SER A 272 0.55 -26.02 18.09
C SER A 272 2.02 -26.38 17.83
N LEU A 273 2.72 -25.58 17.03
CA LEU A 273 4.16 -25.73 16.80
C LEU A 273 4.98 -25.49 18.08
N ASN A 274 4.68 -24.43 18.83
CA ASN A 274 5.37 -24.16 20.09
C ASN A 274 5.14 -25.28 21.11
N GLU A 275 3.92 -25.81 21.23
CA GLU A 275 3.63 -26.96 22.09
C GLU A 275 4.40 -28.21 21.66
N ALA A 276 4.49 -28.49 20.36
CA ALA A 276 5.27 -29.61 19.85
C ALA A 276 6.76 -29.46 20.18
N ILE A 277 7.31 -28.25 20.02
CA ILE A 277 8.69 -27.92 20.38
C ILE A 277 8.89 -28.06 21.90
N ASP A 278 7.97 -27.54 22.72
CA ASP A 278 8.05 -27.59 24.18
C ASP A 278 7.98 -29.05 24.69
N ARG A 279 7.13 -29.89 24.09
CA ARG A 279 7.07 -31.34 24.37
C ARG A 279 8.39 -32.03 24.02
N MET A 280 8.92 -31.80 22.82
CA MET A 280 10.22 -32.37 22.42
C MET A 280 11.34 -31.92 23.36
N GLN A 281 11.36 -30.63 23.71
CA GLN A 281 12.37 -30.06 24.59
C GLN A 281 12.24 -30.56 26.03
N SER A 282 11.04 -30.93 26.50
CA SER A 282 10.83 -31.43 27.87
C SER A 282 11.71 -32.63 28.24
N HIS A 283 12.12 -33.44 27.24
CA HIS A 283 13.01 -34.59 27.41
C HIS A 283 14.50 -34.21 27.47
N LEU A 284 14.85 -32.96 27.20
CA LEU A 284 16.22 -32.46 27.13
C LEU A 284 16.50 -31.52 28.31
N ASN A 285 17.69 -31.65 28.89
CA ASN A 285 18.19 -30.65 29.83
C ASN A 285 18.63 -29.36 29.10
N PRO A 286 18.75 -28.21 29.78
CA PRO A 286 19.06 -26.93 29.13
C PRO A 286 20.35 -26.95 28.28
N GLU A 287 21.36 -27.69 28.69
CA GLU A 287 22.62 -27.82 27.95
C GLU A 287 22.43 -28.61 26.64
N GLN A 288 21.66 -29.70 26.67
CA GLN A 288 21.28 -30.48 25.48
C GLN A 288 20.43 -29.65 24.52
N ARG A 289 19.48 -28.85 25.03
CA ARG A 289 18.67 -27.93 24.19
C ARG A 289 19.54 -26.90 23.50
N ALA A 290 20.50 -26.32 24.21
CA ALA A 290 21.43 -25.34 23.64
C ALA A 290 22.36 -25.97 22.59
N LYS A 291 22.90 -27.17 22.87
CA LYS A 291 23.69 -27.95 21.88
C LYS A 291 22.88 -28.23 20.62
N PHE A 292 21.61 -28.63 20.77
CA PHE A 292 20.70 -28.88 19.65
C PHE A 292 20.45 -27.60 18.84
N ALA A 293 20.11 -26.48 19.48
CA ALA A 293 19.86 -25.20 18.80
C ALA A 293 21.10 -24.72 18.01
N VAL A 294 22.29 -24.80 18.61
CA VAL A 294 23.56 -24.46 17.95
C VAL A 294 23.87 -25.41 16.79
N TRP A 295 23.60 -26.70 16.95
CA TRP A 295 23.81 -27.70 15.91
C TRP A 295 22.89 -27.44 14.71
N VAL A 296 21.59 -27.19 14.93
CA VAL A 296 20.63 -26.87 13.86
C VAL A 296 21.09 -25.63 13.08
N ALA A 297 21.59 -24.60 13.76
CA ALA A 297 22.08 -23.39 13.12
C ALA A 297 23.35 -23.59 12.26
N LYS A 298 24.20 -24.55 12.64
CA LYS A 298 25.43 -24.89 11.90
C LYS A 298 25.15 -25.76 10.67
N ASN A 299 24.14 -26.62 10.73
CA ASN A 299 23.81 -27.58 9.68
C ASN A 299 22.70 -27.05 8.76
N LYS A 300 22.97 -25.91 8.09
CA LYS A 300 22.03 -25.23 7.21
C LYS A 300 21.48 -26.11 6.09
N TRP A 301 22.30 -27.02 5.56
CA TRP A 301 21.90 -27.94 4.49
C TRP A 301 20.70 -28.82 4.86
N CYS A 302 20.64 -29.35 6.08
CA CYS A 302 19.47 -30.11 6.54
C CYS A 302 18.22 -29.23 6.61
N MET A 303 18.36 -27.96 6.97
CA MET A 303 17.26 -27.00 7.02
C MET A 303 16.80 -26.57 5.62
N GLU A 304 17.73 -26.40 4.67
CA GLU A 304 17.44 -26.12 3.26
C GLU A 304 16.71 -27.29 2.60
N MET A 305 17.15 -28.53 2.88
CA MET A 305 16.46 -29.74 2.45
C MET A 305 15.03 -29.83 3.02
N MET A 306 14.85 -29.55 4.32
CA MET A 306 13.50 -29.51 4.92
C MET A 306 12.64 -28.35 4.36
N SER A 307 13.26 -27.22 4.03
CA SER A 307 12.55 -26.09 3.41
C SER A 307 12.09 -26.42 1.99
N ALA A 308 12.89 -27.18 1.23
CA ALA A 308 12.53 -27.68 -0.09
C ALA A 308 11.37 -28.68 -0.07
N LEU A 309 11.21 -29.44 1.02
CA LEU A 309 10.05 -30.32 1.22
C LEU A 309 8.75 -29.52 1.42
N TRP A 310 8.82 -28.34 2.03
CA TRP A 310 7.67 -27.45 2.25
C TRP A 310 7.36 -26.49 1.11
N GLY A 311 8.26 -26.33 0.13
CA GLY A 311 8.00 -25.55 -1.08
C GLY A 311 7.33 -26.32 -2.23
N LYS A 312 7.03 -27.61 -2.05
CA LYS A 312 6.53 -28.52 -3.11
C LYS A 312 5.07 -28.99 -2.94
N GLN A 313 4.27 -28.34 -2.09
CA GLN A 313 2.82 -28.60 -2.00
C GLN A 313 2.01 -27.53 -2.71
#